data_AF-A0A0E3SLB0-F1
#
_entry.id   AF-A0A0E3SLB0-F1
#
_cell.length_a   1.000
_cell.length_b   1.000
_cell.length_c   1.000
_cell.angle_alpha   90.00
_cell.angle_beta   90.00
_cell.angle_gamma   90.00
#
_symmetry.space_group_name_H-M   'P 1'
#
loop_
_entity.id
_entity.type
_entity.pdbx_description
1 polymer ?
#
loop_
_entity_poly.entity_id
_entity_poly.type
_entity_poly.pdbx_seq_one_letter_code
_entity_poly.pdbx_strand_id
1 'polypeptide(L)'
;MVKFGSTDNKPKVVLLLSLATSIVLDVLFLSGALLTNVSRGETAYTHVDMAAGSIFVFVISMIISLSLWPRITEWIENRETNNKIPD
;
A
#
# COMPACT_ATOMS: atom_id res chain seq x y z
N MET A 1 -12.37 14.70 33.84
CA MET A 1 -11.36 13.76 33.29
C MET A 1 -11.38 13.87 31.77
N VAL A 2 -10.40 14.54 31.18
CA VAL A 2 -10.27 14.62 29.72
C VAL A 2 -9.40 13.44 29.29
N LYS A 3 -9.99 12.44 28.62
CA LYS A 3 -9.24 11.36 27.99
C LYS A 3 -8.50 11.96 26.79
N PHE A 4 -7.18 12.16 26.91
CA PHE A 4 -6.31 12.41 25.78
C PHE A 4 -6.30 11.13 24.92
N GLY A 5 -7.17 11.12 23.90
CA GLY A 5 -7.38 10.00 23.01
C GLY A 5 -6.16 9.77 22.14
N SER A 6 -5.61 8.55 22.20
CA SER A 6 -4.63 7.99 21.25
C SER A 6 -5.22 7.78 19.83
N THR A 7 -6.28 8.54 19.47
CA THR A 7 -7.13 8.30 18.29
C THR A 7 -6.77 9.21 17.11
N ASP A 8 -6.09 10.34 17.33
CA ASP A 8 -5.84 11.35 16.27
C ASP A 8 -4.84 10.91 15.19
N ASN A 9 -4.04 9.88 15.46
CA ASN A 9 -2.94 9.48 14.58
C ASN A 9 -3.29 8.28 13.69
N LYS A 10 -4.26 7.43 14.09
CA LYS A 10 -4.68 6.24 13.33
C LYS A 10 -4.99 6.54 11.85
N PRO A 11 -5.80 7.55 11.48
CA PRO A 11 -6.07 7.83 10.07
C PRO A 11 -4.83 8.28 9.30
N LYS A 12 -3.93 9.05 9.93
CA LYS A 12 -2.67 9.49 9.31
C LYS A 12 -1.72 8.32 9.07
N VAL A 13 -1.63 7.40 10.02
CA VAL A 13 -0.82 6.18 9.91
C VAL A 13 -1.33 5.28 8.79
N VAL A 14 -2.65 5.06 8.70
CA VAL A 14 -3.27 4.30 7.61
C VAL A 14 -2.99 4.93 6.25
N LEU A 15 -3.06 6.26 6.14
CA LEU A 15 -2.74 6.97 4.90
C LEU A 15 -1.28 6.77 4.52
N LEU A 16 -0.34 6.96 5.45
CA LEU A 16 1.09 6.78 5.21
C LEU A 16 1.43 5.34 4.81
N LEU A 17 0.85 4.35 5.49
CA LEU A 17 1.01 2.93 5.17
C LEU A 17 0.45 2.60 3.79
N SER A 18 -0.71 3.16 3.44
CA SER A 18 -1.33 2.98 2.14
C SER A 18 -0.49 3.60 1.02
N LEU A 19 -0.02 4.82 1.25
CA LEU A 19 0.87 5.53 0.33
C LEU A 19 2.18 4.75 0.13
N ALA A 20 2.83 4.33 1.21
CA ALA A 20 4.05 3.53 1.14
C ALA A 20 3.83 2.23 0.35
N THR A 21 2.73 1.52 0.63
CA THR A 21 2.38 0.28 -0.07
C THR A 21 2.17 0.53 -1.58
N SER A 22 1.45 1.60 -1.93
CA SER A 22 1.20 1.96 -3.33
C SER A 22 2.47 2.33 -4.09
N ILE A 23 3.40 3.07 -3.46
CA ILE A 23 4.69 3.42 -4.07
C ILE A 23 5.54 2.16 -4.29
N VAL A 24 5.59 1.25 -3.32
CA VAL A 24 6.33 -0.01 -3.46
C VAL A 24 5.78 -0.83 -4.63
N LEU A 25 4.46 -0.95 -4.74
CA LEU A 25 3.82 -1.69 -5.84
C LEU A 25 4.06 -1.04 -7.21
N ASP A 26 4.02 0.29 -7.28
CA ASP A 26 4.32 1.02 -8.52
C ASP A 26 5.79 0.85 -8.95
N VAL A 27 6.74 0.90 -8.01
CA VAL A 27 8.16 0.63 -8.29
C VAL A 27 8.36 -0.80 -8.80
N LEU A 28 7.65 -1.78 -8.23
CA LEU A 28 7.70 -3.18 -8.70
C LEU A 28 7.15 -3.29 -10.13
N PHE A 29 6.02 -2.64 -10.42
CA PHE A 29 5.43 -2.61 -11.75
C PHE A 29 6.39 -1.97 -12.77
N LEU A 30 6.90 -0.77 -12.47
CA LEU A 30 7.80 -0.04 -13.37
C LEU A 30 9.08 -0.82 -13.62
N SER A 31 9.64 -1.45 -12.58
CA SER A 31 10.82 -2.29 -12.70
C SER A 31 10.56 -3.51 -13.60
N GLY A 32 9.40 -4.15 -13.46
CA GLY A 32 8.98 -5.26 -14.33
C GLY A 32 8.80 -4.83 -15.79
N ALA A 33 8.20 -3.66 -16.02
CA ALA A 33 8.00 -3.12 -17.35
C ALA A 33 9.34 -2.74 -18.02
N LEU A 34 10.26 -2.11 -17.28
CA LEU A 34 11.63 -1.83 -17.75
C LEU A 34 12.39 -3.10 -18.07
N LEU A 35 12.37 -4.09 -17.17
CA LEU A 35 13.03 -5.37 -17.38
C LEU A 35 12.49 -6.10 -18.61
N THR A 36 11.17 -6.04 -18.84
CA THR A 36 10.53 -6.64 -20.01
C THR A 36 10.98 -5.97 -21.30
N ASN A 37 11.05 -4.63 -21.33
CA ASN A 37 11.55 -3.89 -22.49
C ASN A 37 13.02 -4.20 -22.80
N VAL A 38 13.87 -4.31 -21.77
CA VAL A 38 15.30 -4.62 -21.95
C VAL A 38 15.51 -6.06 -22.42
N SER A 39 14.77 -7.02 -21.84
CA SER A 39 14.96 -8.45 -22.11
C SER A 39 14.47 -8.91 -23.48
N ARG A 40 13.46 -8.25 -24.07
CA ARG A 40 12.88 -8.68 -25.35
C ARG A 40 13.63 -8.20 -26.59
N GLY A 41 14.59 -7.29 -26.45
CA GLY A 41 15.36 -6.74 -27.58
C GLY A 41 14.56 -5.82 -28.52
N GLU A 42 13.23 -5.77 -28.34
CA GLU A 42 12.29 -4.88 -29.02
C GLU A 42 11.46 -4.12 -27.98
N THR A 43 10.96 -2.92 -28.35
CA THR A 43 10.18 -2.07 -27.45
C THR A 43 8.80 -2.69 -27.17
N ALA A 44 8.71 -3.49 -26.11
CA ALA A 44 7.47 -4.20 -25.73
C ALA A 44 6.39 -3.26 -25.17
N TYR A 45 6.80 -2.21 -24.45
CA TYR A 45 5.94 -1.17 -23.91
C TYR A 45 6.51 0.20 -24.25
N THR A 46 5.67 1.13 -24.73
CA THR A 46 6.11 2.50 -24.96
C THR A 46 6.25 3.26 -23.64
N HIS A 47 6.96 4.39 -23.64
CA HIS A 47 7.02 5.27 -22.47
C HIS A 47 5.61 5.73 -22.02
N VAL A 48 4.69 5.92 -22.96
CA VAL A 48 3.31 6.31 -22.66
C VAL A 48 2.59 5.17 -21.95
N ASP A 49 2.75 3.92 -22.40
CA ASP A 49 2.13 2.75 -21.76
C ASP A 49 2.66 2.53 -20.34
N MET A 50 3.96 2.69 -20.15
CA MET A 50 4.59 2.56 -18.83
C MET A 50 4.12 3.66 -17.87
N ALA A 51 4.05 4.92 -18.33
CA ALA A 51 3.58 6.02 -17.51
C ALA A 51 2.09 5.90 -17.15
N ALA A 52 1.23 5.60 -18.14
CA ALA A 52 -0.20 5.39 -17.91
C ALA A 52 -0.45 4.17 -17.00
N GLY A 53 0.30 3.08 -17.22
CA GLY A 53 0.28 1.89 -16.38
C GLY A 53 0.67 2.19 -14.93
N SER A 54 1.74 2.94 -14.71
CA SER A 54 2.18 3.33 -13.36
C SER A 54 1.16 4.18 -12.63
N ILE A 55 0.57 5.18 -13.30
CA ILE A 55 -0.51 6.00 -12.71
C ILE A 55 -1.69 5.11 -12.32
N PHE A 56 -2.10 4.19 -13.20
CA PHE A 56 -3.19 3.26 -12.93
C PHE A 56 -2.89 2.35 -11.73
N VAL A 57 -1.70 1.73 -11.69
CA VAL A 57 -1.27 0.86 -10.60
C VAL A 57 -1.20 1.63 -9.28
N PHE A 58 -0.64 2.84 -9.29
CA PHE A 58 -0.57 3.70 -8.11
C PHE A 58 -1.96 4.01 -7.55
N VAL A 59 -2.90 4.46 -8.39
CA VAL A 59 -4.25 4.82 -7.97
C VAL A 59 -5.02 3.61 -7.44
N ILE A 60 -5.02 2.50 -8.18
CA ILE A 60 -5.75 1.28 -7.78
C ILE A 60 -5.15 0.69 -6.51
N SER A 61 -3.82 0.61 -6.41
CA SER A 61 -3.17 0.12 -5.19
C SER A 61 -3.45 1.02 -3.99
N MET A 62 -3.47 2.34 -4.16
CA MET A 62 -3.81 3.27 -3.08
C MET A 62 -5.25 3.07 -2.59
N ILE A 63 -6.22 2.90 -3.49
CA ILE A 63 -7.63 2.62 -3.12
C ILE A 63 -7.75 1.30 -2.35
N ILE A 64 -7.09 0.25 -2.85
CA ILE A 64 -7.09 -1.07 -2.21
C ILE A 64 -6.43 -0.99 -0.83
N SER A 65 -5.26 -0.37 -0.73
CA SER A 65 -4.52 -0.25 0.52
C SER A 65 -5.28 0.57 1.57
N LEU A 66 -5.93 1.67 1.17
CA LEU A 66 -6.79 2.45 2.07
C LEU A 66 -7.96 1.62 2.62
N SER A 67 -8.45 0.64 1.86
CA SER A 67 -9.51 -0.27 2.28
C SER A 67 -8.98 -1.44 3.13
N LEU A 68 -7.73 -1.85 2.91
CA LEU A 68 -7.12 -3.03 3.51
C LEU A 68 -6.45 -2.72 4.86
N TRP A 69 -5.70 -1.62 4.96
CA TRP A 69 -4.97 -1.26 6.17
C TRP A 69 -5.83 -1.12 7.43
N PRO A 70 -7.03 -0.51 7.39
CA PRO A 70 -7.93 -0.47 8.56
C PRO A 70 -8.24 -1.88 9.09
N ARG A 71 -8.59 -2.81 8.20
CA ARG A 71 -8.91 -4.20 8.56
C ARG A 71 -7.70 -4.94 9.12
N ILE A 72 -6.52 -4.72 8.55
CA ILE A 72 -5.27 -5.29 9.06
C ILE A 72 -4.98 -4.75 10.46
N THR A 73 -5.11 -3.44 10.68
CA THR A 73 -4.86 -2.84 12.01
C THR A 73 -5.83 -3.36 13.06
N GLU A 74 -7.11 -3.51 12.73
CA GLU A 74 -8.12 -4.09 13.63
C GLU A 74 -7.82 -5.57 13.93
N TRP A 75 -7.43 -6.35 12.91
CA TRP A 75 -7.08 -7.75 13.09
C TRP A 75 -5.85 -7.93 14.00
N ILE A 76 -4.82 -7.10 13.82
CA ILE A 76 -3.62 -7.11 14.68
C ILE A 76 -3.99 -6.74 16.12
N GLU A 77 -4.78 -5.69 16.32
CA GLU A 77 -5.23 -5.23 17.65
C GLU A 77 -6.05 -6.32 18.36
N ASN A 78 -6.96 -6.99 17.66
CA ASN A 78 -7.75 -8.11 18.21
C ASN A 78 -6.90 -9.35 18.53
N ARG A 79 -5.79 -9.56 17.82
CA ARG A 79 -4.89 -10.70 18.08
C ARG A 79 -4.04 -10.45 19.33
N GLU A 80 -3.64 -9.21 19.56
CA GLU A 80 -2.88 -8.81 20.73
C GLU A 80 -3.72 -8.89 22.01
N THR A 81 -5.00 -8.51 21.96
CA THR A 81 -5.91 -8.59 23.11
C THR A 81 -6.27 -10.02 23.49
N ASN A 82 -6.48 -10.93 22.53
CA ASN A 82 -6.77 -12.34 22.80
C ASN A 82 -5.56 -13.13 23.35
N ASN A 83 -4.32 -12.67 23.11
CA ASN A 83 -3.11 -13.31 23.62
C ASN A 83 -2.73 -12.87 25.04
N LYS A 84 -3.45 -11.92 25.65
CA LYS A 84 -3.26 -11.60 27.07
C LYS A 84 -3.98 -12.66 27.91
N ILE A 85 -3.18 -13.52 28.57
CA ILE A 85 -3.66 -14.50 29.55
C ILE A 85 -4.39 -13.71 30.67
N PRO A 86 -5.60 -14.11 31.10
CA PRO A 86 -6.26 -13.48 32.24
C PRO A 86 -5.40 -13.71 33.50
N ASP A 87 -5.14 -12.63 34.25
CA ASP A 87 -4.46 -12.70 35.55
C ASP A 87 -5.18 -13.62 36.55
#